data_AF-A0A7W0ZK17-F1
#
_entry.id   AF-A0A7W0ZK17-F1
#
_cell.length_a   1.000
_cell.length_b   1.000
_cell.length_c   1.000
_cell.angle_alpha   90.00
_cell.angle_beta   90.00
_cell.angle_gamma   90.00
#
_symmetry.space_group_name_H-M   'P 1'
#
loop_
_entity.id
_entity.type
_entity.pdbx_description
1 polymer ?
#
loop_
_entity_poly.entity_id
_entity_poly.type
_entity_poly.pdbx_seq_one_letter_code
_entity_poly.pdbx_strand_id
1 'polypeptide(L)'
;MFIVTKKEALTKAITRAKALHPRVRFVRFGEYQVTGSEGNEYTVRCYRDEQNQKVVECECPTKNGIACKHGVAALPLHIHLAAQRMSRAAA
;
A
#
# COMPACT_ATOMS: atom_id res chain seq x y z
N MET A 1 -2.48 4.14 9.33
CA MET A 1 -2.27 5.10 8.21
C MET A 1 -0.82 5.61 8.19
N PHE A 2 -0.19 5.74 7.02
CA PHE A 2 1.09 6.46 6.87
C PHE A 2 1.14 7.32 5.61
N ILE A 3 1.87 8.44 5.70
CA ILE A 3 2.19 9.30 4.57
C ILE A 3 3.59 8.89 4.09
N VAL A 4 3.77 8.78 2.78
CA VAL A 4 5.05 8.42 2.17
C VAL A 4 6.02 9.61 2.25
N THR A 5 6.64 9.86 3.41
CA THR A 5 7.55 11.01 3.62
C THR A 5 8.95 10.62 4.09
N LYS A 6 9.08 9.66 5.03
CA LYS A 6 10.38 9.27 5.61
C LYS A 6 10.99 8.03 4.95
N LYS A 7 12.09 8.22 4.21
CA LYS A 7 12.79 7.19 3.41
C LYS A 7 13.18 5.94 4.21
N GLU A 8 13.76 6.11 5.39
CA GLU A 8 14.30 4.99 6.18
C GLU A 8 13.22 4.04 6.72
N ALA A 9 12.11 4.58 7.22
CA ALA A 9 10.98 3.81 7.71
C ALA A 9 10.34 3.00 6.58
N LEU A 10 10.27 3.58 5.37
CA LEU A 10 9.77 2.93 4.18
C LEU A 10 10.68 1.77 3.75
N THR A 11 12.01 1.97 3.73
CA THR A 11 12.98 0.92 3.37
C THR A 11 12.85 -0.29 4.28
N LYS A 12 12.76 -0.09 5.60
CA LYS A 12 12.58 -1.20 6.56
C LYS A 12 11.28 -1.97 6.31
N ALA A 13 10.18 -1.25 6.03
CA ALA A 13 8.90 -1.87 5.71
C ALA A 13 8.97 -2.69 4.41
N ILE A 14 9.63 -2.16 3.37
CA ILE A 14 9.83 -2.85 2.09
C ILE A 14 10.64 -4.14 2.28
N THR A 15 11.74 -4.09 3.03
CA THR A 15 12.55 -5.28 3.30
C THR A 15 11.73 -6.37 4.00
N ARG A 16 10.90 -6.00 4.98
CA ARG A 16 10.00 -6.94 5.67
C ARG A 16 8.93 -7.50 4.75
N ALA A 17 8.35 -6.68 3.88
CA ALA A 17 7.37 -7.14 2.91
C ALA A 17 7.98 -8.11 1.90
N LYS A 18 9.20 -7.84 1.41
CA LYS A 18 9.94 -8.76 0.54
C LYS A 18 10.20 -10.10 1.21
N ALA A 19 10.63 -10.12 2.46
CA ALA A 19 10.89 -11.37 3.17
C ALA A 19 9.63 -12.22 3.38
N LEU A 20 8.47 -11.58 3.59
CA LEU A 20 7.21 -12.29 3.87
C LEU A 20 6.47 -12.74 2.60
N HIS A 21 6.75 -12.11 1.44
CA HIS A 21 6.02 -12.32 0.19
C HIS A 21 4.48 -12.33 0.35
N PRO A 22 3.89 -11.29 0.96
CA PRO A 22 2.44 -11.24 1.16
C PRO A 22 1.72 -11.25 -0.19
N ARG A 23 0.67 -12.06 -0.31
CA ARG A 23 -0.21 -12.02 -1.47
C ARG A 23 -1.03 -10.74 -1.46
N VAL A 24 -1.09 -10.08 -2.60
CA VAL A 24 -1.90 -8.86 -2.81
C VAL A 24 -2.96 -9.18 -3.83
N ARG A 25 -4.23 -9.00 -3.44
CA ARG A 25 -5.39 -9.18 -4.30
C ARG A 25 -6.04 -7.82 -4.56
N PHE A 26 -6.31 -7.55 -5.84
CA PHE A 26 -7.05 -6.37 -6.26
C PHE A 26 -8.54 -6.52 -5.90
N VAL A 27 -9.10 -5.50 -5.24
CA VAL A 27 -10.55 -5.41 -4.99
C VAL A 27 -11.16 -4.37 -5.92
N ARG A 28 -10.71 -3.12 -5.78
CA ARG A 28 -11.05 -2.00 -6.65
C ARG A 28 -9.89 -1.02 -6.68
N PHE A 29 -9.91 -0.05 -7.59
CA PHE A 29 -8.80 0.91 -7.65
C PHE A 29 -8.69 1.71 -6.35
N GLY A 30 -7.49 1.70 -5.76
CA GLY A 30 -7.24 2.30 -4.46
C GLY A 30 -7.60 1.41 -3.28
N GLU A 31 -8.04 0.16 -3.48
CA GLU A 31 -8.34 -0.79 -2.40
C GLU A 31 -7.86 -2.21 -2.72
N TYR A 32 -7.13 -2.79 -1.78
CA TYR A 32 -6.42 -4.05 -1.94
C TYR A 32 -6.61 -4.93 -0.71
N GLN A 33 -6.70 -6.24 -0.91
CA GLN A 33 -6.59 -7.23 0.17
C GLN A 33 -5.15 -7.75 0.21
N VAL A 34 -4.56 -7.79 1.40
CA VAL A 34 -3.18 -8.21 1.58
C VAL A 34 -3.08 -9.27 2.68
N THR A 35 -2.50 -10.41 2.35
CA THR A 35 -2.31 -11.51 3.30
C THR A 35 -1.21 -11.17 4.32
N GLY A 36 -1.51 -11.41 5.59
CA GLY A 36 -0.61 -11.31 6.73
C GLY A 36 0.22 -12.59 6.95
N SER A 37 1.11 -12.53 7.95
CA SER A 37 2.00 -13.65 8.28
C SER A 37 1.31 -14.88 8.87
N GLU A 38 0.12 -14.70 9.43
CA GLU A 38 -0.66 -15.76 10.10
C GLU A 38 -1.87 -16.21 9.28
N GLY A 39 -1.91 -15.87 7.98
CA GLY A 39 -3.04 -16.18 7.10
C GLY A 39 -4.22 -15.20 7.17
N ASN A 40 -4.21 -14.27 8.12
CA ASN A 40 -5.18 -13.16 8.18
C ASN A 40 -5.10 -12.28 6.93
N GLU A 41 -6.21 -11.69 6.49
CA GLU A 41 -6.22 -10.70 5.42
C GLU A 41 -6.45 -9.29 5.98
N TYR A 42 -5.78 -8.30 5.40
CA TYR A 42 -5.92 -6.91 5.77
C TYR A 42 -6.29 -6.06 4.56
N THR A 43 -7.27 -5.18 4.72
CA THR A 43 -7.58 -4.17 3.71
C THR A 43 -6.54 -3.06 3.74
N VAL A 44 -6.03 -2.72 2.57
CA VAL A 44 -5.16 -1.58 2.32
C VAL A 44 -5.85 -0.63 1.37
N ARG A 45 -5.96 0.65 1.75
CA ARG A 45 -6.49 1.73 0.92
C ARG A 45 -5.38 2.68 0.51
N CYS A 46 -5.32 3.01 -0.78
CA CYS A 46 -4.42 4.00 -1.34
C CYS A 46 -5.25 5.12 -1.98
N TYR A 47 -5.15 6.32 -1.45
CA TYR A 47 -5.93 7.48 -1.91
C TYR A 47 -5.13 8.77 -1.76
N ARG A 48 -5.68 9.86 -2.30
CA ARG A 48 -5.21 11.21 -2.03
C ARG A 48 -6.14 11.86 -1.02
N ASP A 49 -5.60 12.47 0.02
CA ASP A 49 -6.41 13.22 0.98
C ASP A 49 -6.82 14.60 0.43
N GLU A 50 -7.55 15.36 1.24
CA GLU A 50 -8.01 16.73 0.93
C GLU A 50 -6.85 17.71 0.66
N GLN A 51 -5.66 17.42 1.18
CA GLN A 51 -4.44 18.19 0.97
C GLN A 51 -3.61 17.67 -0.21
N ASN A 52 -4.19 16.78 -1.04
CA ASN A 52 -3.57 16.14 -2.19
C ASN A 52 -2.33 15.29 -1.85
N GLN A 53 -2.17 14.88 -0.59
CA GLN A 53 -1.11 13.99 -0.15
C GLN A 53 -1.45 12.54 -0.47
N LYS A 54 -0.45 11.74 -0.85
CA LYS A 54 -0.62 10.30 -1.11
C LYS A 54 -0.65 9.55 0.22
N VAL A 55 -1.81 9.03 0.56
CA VAL A 55 -2.07 8.32 1.81
C VAL A 55 -2.17 6.82 1.57
N VAL A 56 -1.51 6.05 2.43
CA VAL A 56 -1.69 4.60 2.51
C VAL A 56 -2.27 4.26 3.88
N GLU A 57 -3.50 3.79 3.87
CA GLU A 57 -4.21 3.29 5.04
C GLU A 57 -4.23 1.77 5.03
N CYS A 58 -4.09 1.15 6.20
CA CYS A 58 -4.13 -0.29 6.35
C CYS A 58 -4.81 -0.60 7.68
N GLU A 59 -5.70 -1.59 7.69
CA GLU A 59 -6.50 -1.99 8.87
C GLU A 59 -5.71 -2.81 9.90
N CYS A 60 -4.48 -3.18 9.61
CA CYS A 60 -3.62 -3.91 10.55
C CYS A 60 -3.28 -3.07 11.80
N PRO A 61 -3.00 -3.70 12.97
CA PRO A 61 -2.77 -3.00 14.26
C PRO A 61 -1.45 -2.21 14.35
N THR A 62 -0.76 -1.97 13.24
CA THR A 62 0.48 -1.19 13.23
C THR A 62 0.18 0.28 13.57
N LYS A 63 1.03 0.90 14.41
CA LYS A 63 0.87 2.28 14.86
C LYS A 63 0.75 3.28 13.70
N ASN A 64 -0.11 4.28 13.89
CA ASN A 64 -0.26 5.40 12.95
C ASN A 64 1.09 6.12 12.71
N GLY A 65 1.32 6.51 11.47
CA GLY A 65 2.55 7.13 11.00
C GLY A 65 3.67 6.15 10.63
N ILE A 66 3.51 4.84 10.90
CA ILE A 66 4.51 3.82 10.53
C ILE A 66 4.08 3.09 9.26
N ALA A 67 5.00 2.99 8.30
CA ALA A 67 4.81 2.17 7.11
C ALA A 67 4.72 0.68 7.51
N CYS A 68 3.54 0.08 7.38
CA CYS A 68 3.35 -1.34 7.63
C CYS A 68 3.70 -2.17 6.39
N LYS A 69 4.07 -3.45 6.61
CA LYS A 69 4.44 -4.39 5.54
C LYS A 69 3.33 -4.60 4.50
N HIS A 70 2.06 -4.61 4.94
CA HIS A 70 0.91 -4.81 4.05
C HIS A 70 0.70 -3.60 3.14
N GLY A 71 0.76 -2.39 3.72
CA GLY A 71 0.61 -1.15 2.98
C GLY A 71 1.68 -0.98 1.90
N VAL A 72 2.95 -1.26 2.23
CA VAL A 72 4.02 -1.20 1.23
C VAL A 72 3.96 -2.32 0.19
N ALA A 73 3.39 -3.48 0.53
CA ALA A 73 3.20 -4.57 -0.44
C ALA A 73 2.15 -4.23 -1.50
N ALA A 74 1.10 -3.48 -1.16
CA ALA A 74 0.08 -3.03 -2.11
C ALA A 74 0.57 -1.93 -3.07
N LEU A 75 1.59 -1.15 -2.66
CA LEU A 75 2.05 0.03 -3.42
C LEU A 75 2.50 -0.29 -4.86
N PRO A 76 3.33 -1.30 -5.14
CA PRO A 76 3.73 -1.63 -6.52
C PRO A 76 2.54 -1.89 -7.45
N LEU A 77 1.56 -2.66 -6.98
CA LEU A 77 0.34 -2.94 -7.76
C LEU A 77 -0.47 -1.66 -7.98
N HIS A 78 -0.62 -0.83 -6.94
CA HIS A 78 -1.32 0.45 -7.08
C HIS A 78 -0.65 1.38 -8.09
N ILE A 79 0.68 1.53 -8.01
CA ILE A 79 1.46 2.37 -8.93
C ILE A 79 1.33 1.85 -10.37
N HIS A 80 1.42 0.54 -10.57
CA HIS A 80 1.25 -0.07 -11.90
C HIS A 80 -0.14 0.23 -12.49
N LEU A 81 -1.21 0.00 -11.71
CA LEU A 81 -2.58 0.26 -12.16
C LEU A 81 -2.83 1.76 -12.38
N ALA A 82 -2.26 2.63 -11.54
CA ALA A 82 -2.35 4.08 -11.71
C ALA A 82 -1.66 4.53 -13.00
N ALA A 83 -0.46 4.01 -13.28
CA ALA A 83 0.26 4.30 -14.53
C ALA A 83 -0.54 3.85 -15.76
N GLN A 84 -1.10 2.63 -15.75
CA GLN A 84 -1.96 2.15 -16.83
C GLN A 84 -3.19 3.04 -17.07
N ARG A 85 -3.83 3.52 -16.00
CA ARG A 85 -4.97 4.45 -16.11
C ARG A 85 -4.55 5.78 -16.73
N MET A 86 -3.40 6.32 -16.34
CA MET A 86 -2.88 7.55 -16.93
C MET A 86 -2.58 7.38 -18.42
N SER A 87 -1.94 6.27 -18.81
CA SER A 87 -1.66 5.99 -20.22
C SER A 87 -2.94 5.81 -21.05
N ARG A 88 -3.99 5.20 -20.48
CA ARG A 88 -5.28 5.04 -21.17
C ARG A 88 -6.12 6.32 -21.25
N ALA A 89 -5.95 7.24 -20.30
CA ALA A 89 -6.65 8.52 -20.32
C ALA A 89 -6.00 9.55 -21.28
N ALA A 90 -4.75 9.29 -21.68
CA ALA A 90 -3.99 10.12 -22.61
C ALA A 90 -4.05 9.62 -24.07
N ALA A 91 -4.71 8.49 -24.32
CA ALA A 91 -4.94 7.88 -25.63
C ALA A 91 -6.39 8.11 -26.07
#